data_AF-A0A2U1MPF7-F1
#
_entry.id   AF-A0A2U1MPF7-F1
#
_cell.length_a   1.000
_cell.length_b   1.000
_cell.length_c   1.000
_cell.angle_alpha   90.00
_cell.angle_beta   90.00
_cell.angle_gamma   90.00
#
_symmetry.space_group_name_H-M   'P 1'
#
loop_
_entity.id
_entity.type
_entity.pdbx_description
1 polymer ?
#
loop_
_entity_poly.entity_id
_entity_poly.type
_entity_poly.pdbx_seq_one_letter_code
_entity_poly.pdbx_strand_id
1 'polypeptide(L)'
;MVDLPGITRVPVGDQPKDIYEQVSGMIMEYIKPEESIILNVLPASVDFTTCESICMSRLVDSSGERTLAVVTKCDISPDGLLQKVIANDVNIGLGYTCVRNRINDETYDEARVQEAQLFETHPLLSKIDSSMVGIPVLANKLVQIQSQIISKCLPDIVKKINERLNASISDLNKLPVTLKSVPDAMVAFMQIVSSLKETLQRILIRGELDQYEDDNQMHCNARLVEMLDEFSIELNTSIKFSEDFLVEEMKVLEEANGIRLPTFLPHSVFLCLLQRKVNTISNMPVSFVDKVWSYLETVCVRVLTDRCDNYPQLLPSMRKATLHVMREKKVQFEKKVAEMIEMEKITDYTCDPEFTASYNKLMGYRSTLSSSLTGSYLTTTVEGYGDINIWHLRGVAANTRDQAFDLKMRMTAYWKIVLKRLVDWVALQLRKTVVQPKNDTTKTDENGGEVIHPTFPPLGSSFNDKIRPILDAVDKLRRMNVTQEGIPLPTIVVVGDQSTGKSSVLESLAGISLPRGQEICTRVPLIMRLQHHQDDVPEYVLEYKDEKVKIDGEHGISEAIDKATIEVAGNCKGVKNVPLTLVVKKRNVPDLTMVDLPGITRVPVGDQPKDIYEQVSCMLSCV
;
A
#
# COMPACT_ATOMS: atom_id res chain seq x y z
N MET A 1 26.28 -19.88 4.90
CA MET A 1 26.75 -20.06 6.29
C MET A 1 27.45 -18.79 6.70
N VAL A 2 27.20 -18.26 7.89
CA VAL A 2 27.83 -17.05 8.42
C VAL A 2 28.50 -17.46 9.72
N ASP A 3 29.83 -17.30 9.78
CA ASP A 3 30.60 -17.59 10.99
C ASP A 3 30.55 -16.37 11.93
N LEU A 4 29.97 -16.56 13.12
CA LEU A 4 29.87 -15.50 14.11
C LEU A 4 30.93 -15.68 15.22
N PRO A 5 31.36 -14.60 15.88
CA PRO A 5 32.29 -14.68 17.00
C PRO A 5 31.86 -15.67 18.09
N GLY A 6 32.82 -16.32 18.74
CA GLY A 6 32.53 -17.23 19.86
C GLY A 6 32.06 -16.47 21.10
N ILE A 7 31.09 -17.03 21.82
CA ILE A 7 30.53 -16.40 23.03
C ILE A 7 31.57 -16.45 24.17
N THR A 8 31.89 -15.29 24.76
CA THR A 8 32.82 -15.15 25.90
C THR A 8 32.12 -14.50 27.10
N ARG A 9 32.14 -15.19 28.26
CA ARG A 9 31.54 -14.68 29.52
C ARG A 9 32.46 -13.76 30.31
N VAL A 10 33.77 -13.92 30.15
CA VAL A 10 34.79 -13.16 30.89
C VAL A 10 35.72 -12.51 29.86
N PRO A 11 35.93 -11.18 29.92
CA PRO A 11 36.89 -10.52 29.04
C PRO A 11 38.29 -11.08 29.31
N VAL A 12 39.02 -11.42 28.24
CA VAL A 12 40.41 -11.89 28.31
C VAL A 12 41.33 -10.82 27.71
N GLY A 13 42.43 -10.51 28.38
CA GLY A 13 43.36 -9.45 27.96
C GLY A 13 42.72 -8.07 28.10
N ASP A 14 42.85 -7.24 27.06
CA ASP A 14 42.37 -5.85 27.06
C ASP A 14 40.87 -5.70 26.74
N GLN A 15 40.11 -6.81 26.62
CA GLN A 15 38.71 -6.81 26.17
C GLN A 15 37.78 -5.96 27.06
N PRO A 16 36.79 -5.26 26.49
CA PRO A 16 35.89 -4.42 27.26
C PRO A 16 34.94 -5.27 28.13
N LYS A 17 34.49 -4.69 29.25
CA LYS A 17 33.72 -5.41 30.28
C LYS A 17 32.35 -5.90 29.79
N ASP A 18 31.82 -5.33 28.72
CA ASP A 18 30.54 -5.62 28.08
C ASP A 18 30.69 -6.50 26.81
N ILE A 19 31.83 -7.16 26.62
CA ILE A 19 32.10 -8.05 25.47
C ILE A 19 30.99 -9.07 25.25
N TYR A 20 30.45 -9.63 26.33
CA TYR A 20 29.37 -10.61 26.32
C TYR A 20 28.09 -10.05 25.70
N GLU A 21 27.60 -8.91 26.21
CA GLU A 21 26.33 -8.31 25.78
C GLU A 21 26.36 -7.98 24.29
N GLN A 22 27.48 -7.47 23.82
CA GLN A 22 27.56 -7.05 22.44
C GLN A 22 27.82 -8.22 21.47
N VAL A 23 28.54 -9.27 21.86
CA VAL A 23 28.64 -10.53 21.07
C VAL A 23 27.27 -11.22 21.02
N SER A 24 26.58 -11.26 22.16
CA SER A 24 25.20 -11.78 22.23
C SER A 24 24.24 -10.98 21.36
N GLY A 25 24.31 -9.65 21.39
CA GLY A 25 23.45 -8.76 20.59
C GLY A 25 23.63 -8.99 19.10
N MET A 26 24.88 -9.11 18.66
CA MET A 26 25.22 -9.45 17.27
C MET A 26 24.68 -10.82 16.86
N ILE A 27 24.90 -11.85 17.68
CA ILE A 27 24.38 -13.20 17.39
C ILE A 27 22.86 -13.16 17.25
N MET A 28 22.18 -12.48 18.19
CA MET A 28 20.73 -12.35 18.19
C MET A 28 20.16 -11.70 16.94
N GLU A 29 20.82 -10.71 16.37
CA GLU A 29 20.38 -10.07 15.12
C GLU A 29 20.29 -11.07 13.95
N TYR A 30 21.21 -12.05 13.91
CA TYR A 30 21.29 -13.05 12.86
C TYR A 30 20.45 -14.30 13.09
N ILE A 31 20.27 -14.71 14.35
CA ILE A 31 19.45 -15.90 14.67
C ILE A 31 17.97 -15.57 14.85
N LYS A 32 17.60 -14.29 15.01
CA LYS A 32 16.20 -13.85 15.16
C LYS A 32 15.31 -14.04 13.92
N PRO A 33 15.77 -13.75 12.68
CA PRO A 33 14.98 -14.03 11.47
C PRO A 33 14.60 -15.52 11.38
N GLU A 34 13.35 -15.81 11.00
CA GLU A 34 12.85 -17.18 10.88
C GLU A 34 13.48 -17.92 9.68
N GLU A 35 13.96 -17.18 8.69
CA GLU A 35 14.67 -17.68 7.52
C GLU A 35 16.13 -18.11 7.84
N SER A 36 16.60 -17.85 9.07
CA SER A 36 17.93 -18.24 9.53
C SER A 36 17.94 -19.64 10.15
N ILE A 37 18.81 -20.52 9.66
CA ILE A 37 19.11 -21.83 10.26
C ILE A 37 20.23 -21.66 11.28
N ILE A 38 20.06 -22.19 12.48
CA ILE A 38 21.05 -22.08 13.57
C ILE A 38 21.90 -23.34 13.61
N LEU A 39 23.21 -23.20 13.41
CA LEU A 39 24.19 -24.28 13.55
C LEU A 39 24.94 -24.13 14.87
N ASN A 40 24.51 -24.86 15.91
CA ASN A 40 25.14 -24.87 17.22
C ASN A 40 26.36 -25.79 17.23
N VAL A 41 27.55 -25.25 17.52
CA VAL A 41 28.78 -26.03 17.69
C VAL A 41 29.06 -26.25 19.18
N LEU A 42 29.01 -27.50 19.62
CA LEU A 42 29.09 -27.90 21.02
C LEU A 42 30.24 -28.90 21.23
N PRO A 43 31.07 -28.78 22.28
CA PRO A 43 32.07 -29.79 22.60
C PRO A 43 31.43 -30.97 23.36
N ALA A 44 31.85 -32.20 23.10
CA ALA A 44 31.32 -33.40 23.78
C ALA A 44 31.53 -33.39 25.30
N SER A 45 32.57 -32.70 25.76
CA SER A 45 32.98 -32.62 27.17
C SER A 45 32.03 -31.82 28.07
N VAL A 46 31.17 -30.95 27.51
CA VAL A 46 30.28 -30.09 28.30
C VAL A 46 28.86 -30.64 28.36
N ASP A 47 28.08 -30.18 29.32
CA ASP A 47 26.64 -30.39 29.34
C ASP A 47 25.96 -29.37 28.41
N PHE A 48 25.21 -29.86 27.43
CA PHE A 48 24.55 -29.04 26.41
C PHE A 48 23.54 -28.05 27.01
N THR A 49 22.94 -28.38 28.15
CA THR A 49 21.97 -27.51 28.83
C THR A 49 22.60 -26.23 29.40
N THR A 50 23.92 -26.26 29.64
CA THR A 50 24.68 -25.15 30.23
C THR A 50 25.32 -24.23 29.20
N CYS A 51 25.26 -24.63 27.91
CA CYS A 51 25.88 -23.90 26.80
C CYS A 51 25.09 -22.63 26.49
N GLU A 52 25.79 -21.51 26.36
CA GLU A 52 25.12 -20.23 26.11
C GLU A 52 24.53 -20.17 24.71
N SER A 53 25.26 -20.70 23.73
CA SER A 53 24.79 -20.87 22.35
C SER A 53 23.43 -21.59 22.26
N ILE A 54 23.18 -22.58 23.12
CA ILE A 54 21.89 -23.28 23.20
C ILE A 54 20.82 -22.42 23.86
N CYS A 55 21.15 -21.71 24.94
CA CYS A 55 20.25 -20.76 25.58
C CYS A 55 19.75 -19.70 24.58
N MET A 56 20.68 -19.07 23.84
CA MET A 56 20.38 -18.09 22.81
C MET A 56 19.51 -18.67 21.70
N SER A 57 19.81 -19.89 21.23
CA SER A 57 19.03 -20.56 20.21
C SER A 57 17.59 -20.81 20.66
N ARG A 58 17.38 -21.28 21.90
CA ARG A 58 16.04 -21.55 22.44
C ARG A 58 15.18 -20.31 22.66
N LEU A 59 15.81 -19.15 22.88
CA LEU A 59 15.08 -17.87 22.97
C LEU A 59 14.40 -17.48 21.66
N VAL A 60 14.96 -17.88 20.51
CA VAL A 60 14.46 -17.54 19.17
C VAL A 60 13.87 -18.75 18.41
N ASP A 61 14.13 -19.97 18.88
CA ASP A 61 13.68 -21.24 18.31
C ASP A 61 13.38 -22.24 19.45
N SER A 62 12.22 -22.08 20.09
CA SER A 62 11.84 -22.93 21.23
C SER A 62 11.46 -24.36 20.84
N SER A 63 10.98 -24.57 19.60
CA SER A 63 10.64 -25.89 19.05
C SER A 63 11.85 -26.62 18.46
N GLY A 64 12.93 -25.89 18.13
CA GLY A 64 14.14 -26.46 17.56
C GLY A 64 14.05 -26.74 16.06
N GLU A 65 12.99 -26.30 15.38
CA GLU A 65 12.67 -26.64 13.98
C GLU A 65 13.75 -26.21 12.99
N ARG A 66 14.52 -25.17 13.33
CA ARG A 66 15.57 -24.59 12.48
C ARG A 66 16.95 -24.65 13.12
N THR A 67 17.11 -25.46 14.17
CA THR A 67 18.38 -25.61 14.89
C THR A 67 19.00 -26.98 14.64
N LEU A 68 20.26 -27.01 14.20
CA LEU A 68 21.12 -28.18 14.03
C LEU A 68 22.28 -28.10 15.02
N ALA A 69 22.62 -29.21 15.68
CA ALA A 69 23.75 -29.27 16.61
C ALA A 69 24.91 -30.11 16.05
N VAL A 70 26.11 -29.57 16.10
CA VAL A 70 27.37 -30.23 15.72
C VAL A 70 28.20 -30.45 16.97
N VAL A 71 28.46 -31.72 17.30
CA VAL A 71 29.23 -32.08 18.49
C VAL A 71 30.68 -32.36 18.11
N THR A 72 31.61 -31.58 18.65
CA THR A 72 33.05 -31.67 18.40
C THR A 72 33.78 -32.32 19.58
N LYS A 73 35.08 -32.62 19.43
CA LYS A 73 35.95 -33.20 20.48
C LYS A 73 35.43 -34.54 21.03
N CYS A 74 34.75 -35.32 20.18
CA CYS A 74 34.17 -36.62 20.54
C CYS A 74 35.24 -37.66 20.91
N ASP A 75 36.45 -37.49 20.39
CA ASP A 75 37.65 -38.28 20.66
C ASP A 75 38.21 -38.05 22.07
N ILE A 76 38.08 -36.84 22.61
CA ILE A 76 38.61 -36.47 23.93
C ILE A 76 37.65 -36.89 25.05
N SER A 77 36.34 -36.79 24.82
CA SER A 77 35.31 -37.06 25.82
C SER A 77 34.14 -37.88 25.25
N PRO A 78 34.35 -39.18 25.00
CA PRO A 78 33.32 -40.07 24.45
C PRO A 78 32.28 -40.52 25.50
N ASP A 79 32.60 -40.41 26.79
CA ASP A 79 31.76 -40.88 27.88
C ASP A 79 30.46 -40.07 28.00
N GLY A 80 29.31 -40.77 28.02
CA GLY A 80 27.99 -40.14 28.16
C GLY A 80 27.47 -39.43 26.89
N LEU A 81 28.25 -39.35 25.81
CA LEU A 81 27.86 -38.62 24.60
C LEU A 81 26.63 -39.23 23.91
N LEU A 82 26.56 -40.56 23.80
CA LEU A 82 25.43 -41.26 23.20
C LEU A 82 24.12 -40.94 23.93
N GLN A 83 24.14 -40.93 25.26
CA GLN A 83 22.98 -40.60 26.08
C GLN A 83 22.55 -39.14 25.87
N LYS A 84 23.50 -38.20 25.85
CA LYS A 84 23.20 -36.77 25.61
C LYS A 84 22.53 -36.53 24.25
N VAL A 85 23.01 -37.21 23.20
CA VAL A 85 22.48 -37.05 21.84
C VAL A 85 21.11 -37.71 21.67
N ILE A 86 20.90 -38.88 22.25
CA ILE A 86 19.60 -39.60 22.17
C ILE A 86 18.53 -38.92 23.04
N ALA A 87 18.89 -38.48 24.24
CA ALA A 87 17.96 -37.83 25.15
C ALA A 87 17.42 -36.51 24.58
N ASN A 88 18.24 -35.78 23.82
CA ASN A 88 17.88 -34.51 23.19
C ASN A 88 17.25 -33.51 24.19
N ASP A 89 17.80 -33.42 25.40
CA ASP A 89 17.27 -32.61 26.51
C ASP A 89 17.17 -31.09 26.18
N VAL A 90 17.85 -30.66 25.11
CA VAL A 90 17.87 -29.28 24.62
C VAL A 90 16.96 -29.03 23.40
N ASN A 91 16.21 -30.05 22.96
CA ASN A 91 15.20 -29.98 21.90
C ASN A 91 15.71 -29.45 20.55
N ILE A 92 16.66 -30.17 19.93
CA ILE A 92 17.21 -29.85 18.60
C ILE A 92 16.42 -30.59 17.52
N GLY A 93 15.62 -29.87 16.73
CA GLY A 93 14.70 -30.45 15.75
C GLY A 93 15.37 -30.94 14.46
N LEU A 94 16.48 -30.32 14.02
CA LEU A 94 17.27 -30.83 12.88
C LEU A 94 18.28 -31.93 13.30
N GLY A 95 18.31 -32.26 14.60
CA GLY A 95 19.12 -33.34 15.18
C GLY A 95 20.57 -32.98 15.47
N TYR A 96 21.37 -34.02 15.74
CA TYR A 96 22.79 -33.89 16.08
C TYR A 96 23.68 -34.50 14.99
N THR A 97 24.89 -33.98 14.87
CA THR A 97 25.97 -34.59 14.10
C THR A 97 27.28 -34.53 14.87
N CYS A 98 27.84 -35.68 15.24
CA CYS A 98 29.09 -35.83 15.94
C CYS A 98 30.26 -35.88 14.94
N VAL A 99 31.31 -35.11 15.20
CA VAL A 99 32.45 -34.97 14.29
C VAL A 99 33.78 -35.04 15.04
N ARG A 100 34.82 -35.49 14.34
CA ARG A 100 36.22 -35.41 14.76
C ARG A 100 36.90 -34.38 13.85
N ASN A 101 37.35 -33.29 14.45
CA ASN A 101 38.16 -32.30 13.74
C ASN A 101 39.59 -32.81 13.55
N ARG A 102 40.31 -32.21 12.59
CA ARG A 102 41.75 -32.47 12.35
C ARG A 102 42.58 -32.26 13.62
N ILE A 103 43.50 -33.19 13.91
CA ILE A 103 44.43 -33.14 15.04
C ILE A 103 45.86 -33.27 14.49
N ASN A 104 46.83 -32.55 15.06
CA ASN A 104 48.23 -32.55 14.60
C ASN A 104 48.35 -32.09 13.12
N ASP A 105 49.41 -32.53 12.43
CA ASP A 105 49.75 -32.16 11.05
C ASP A 105 49.08 -33.06 9.98
N GLU A 106 48.09 -33.88 10.34
CA GLU A 106 47.31 -34.75 9.41
C GLU A 106 46.75 -33.95 8.22
N THR A 107 46.66 -34.51 7.02
CA THR A 107 45.92 -33.86 5.92
C THR A 107 44.40 -33.93 6.16
N TYR A 108 43.59 -33.11 5.47
CA TYR A 108 42.13 -33.17 5.61
C TYR A 108 41.55 -34.53 5.18
N ASP A 109 42.12 -35.17 4.15
CA ASP A 109 41.71 -36.49 3.70
C ASP A 109 42.08 -37.57 4.73
N GLU A 110 43.28 -37.50 5.32
CA GLU A 110 43.69 -38.36 6.42
C GLU A 110 42.77 -38.20 7.63
N ALA A 111 42.41 -36.96 7.98
CA ALA A 111 41.48 -36.68 9.08
C ALA A 111 40.10 -37.30 8.86
N ARG A 112 39.59 -37.36 7.62
CA ARG A 112 38.32 -38.05 7.30
C ARG A 112 38.42 -39.56 7.49
N VAL A 113 39.54 -40.17 7.11
CA VAL A 113 39.77 -41.61 7.31
C VAL A 113 39.85 -41.93 8.80
N GLN A 114 40.58 -41.12 9.57
CA GLN A 114 40.68 -41.26 11.03
C GLN A 114 39.34 -41.03 11.73
N GLU A 115 38.52 -40.09 11.24
CA GLU A 115 37.16 -39.87 11.73
C GLU A 115 36.28 -41.11 11.53
N ALA A 116 36.24 -41.66 10.32
CA ALA A 116 35.49 -42.87 10.02
C ALA A 116 35.95 -44.04 10.91
N GLN A 117 37.26 -44.23 11.04
CA GLN A 117 37.82 -45.28 11.88
C GLN A 117 37.46 -45.11 13.36
N LEU A 118 37.46 -43.88 13.88
CA LEU A 118 37.08 -43.59 15.27
C LEU A 118 35.64 -44.02 15.54
N PHE A 119 34.70 -43.59 14.68
CA PHE A 119 33.29 -43.91 14.85
C PHE A 119 32.96 -45.37 14.54
N GLU A 120 33.76 -46.10 13.75
CA GLU A 120 33.56 -47.53 13.52
C GLU A 120 34.12 -48.41 14.65
N THR A 121 35.29 -48.07 15.19
CA THR A 121 36.05 -48.98 16.06
C THR A 121 35.91 -48.67 17.55
N HIS A 122 35.57 -47.43 17.94
CA HIS A 122 35.54 -47.05 19.35
C HIS A 122 34.35 -47.68 20.10
N PRO A 123 34.53 -48.32 21.27
CA PRO A 123 33.47 -49.10 21.95
C PRO A 123 32.19 -48.34 22.32
N LEU A 124 32.31 -47.03 22.53
CA LEU A 124 31.18 -46.16 22.91
C LEU A 124 30.61 -45.37 21.71
N LEU A 125 31.45 -44.99 20.74
CA LEU A 125 31.05 -44.11 19.64
C LEU A 125 30.46 -44.89 18.46
N SER A 126 30.88 -46.16 18.27
CA SER A 126 30.31 -47.09 17.28
C SER A 126 28.84 -47.43 17.49
N LYS A 127 28.29 -47.08 18.64
CA LYS A 127 26.86 -47.23 18.96
C LYS A 127 26.02 -46.04 18.47
N ILE A 128 26.64 -44.94 18.06
CA ILE A 128 25.94 -43.79 17.48
C ILE A 128 25.58 -44.15 16.03
N ASP A 129 24.38 -43.77 15.60
CA ASP A 129 23.92 -44.02 14.23
C ASP A 129 24.87 -43.39 13.20
N SER A 130 25.21 -44.15 12.15
CA SER A 130 25.92 -43.70 10.95
C SER A 130 25.35 -42.40 10.35
N SER A 131 24.04 -42.15 10.48
CA SER A 131 23.36 -40.94 10.02
C SER A 131 23.62 -39.70 10.89
N MET A 132 24.35 -39.85 12.00
CA MET A 132 24.68 -38.79 12.96
C MET A 132 26.19 -38.60 13.13
N VAL A 133 27.05 -39.30 12.38
CA VAL A 133 28.50 -39.22 12.57
C VAL A 133 29.22 -38.84 11.29
N GLY A 134 30.22 -37.97 11.43
CA GLY A 134 31.15 -37.62 10.38
C GLY A 134 30.87 -36.30 9.66
N ILE A 135 31.95 -35.63 9.26
CA ILE A 135 31.88 -34.41 8.44
C ILE A 135 31.18 -34.65 7.07
N PRO A 136 31.32 -35.81 6.38
CA PRO A 136 30.55 -36.05 5.14
C PRO A 136 29.04 -36.03 5.34
N VAL A 137 28.56 -36.57 6.47
CA VAL A 137 27.14 -36.57 6.84
C VAL A 137 26.68 -35.15 7.18
N LEU A 138 27.51 -34.39 7.93
CA LEU A 138 27.25 -32.98 8.22
C LEU A 138 27.09 -32.16 6.93
N ALA A 139 28.02 -32.33 5.99
CA ALA A 139 28.00 -31.63 4.71
C ALA A 139 26.70 -31.90 3.93
N ASN A 140 26.30 -33.18 3.82
CA ASN A 140 25.06 -33.57 3.15
C ASN A 140 23.81 -33.01 3.86
N LYS A 141 23.76 -33.06 5.20
CA LYS A 141 22.65 -32.47 5.96
C LYS A 141 22.54 -30.97 5.74
N LEU A 142 23.66 -30.24 5.78
CA LEU A 142 23.68 -28.78 5.57
C LEU A 142 23.18 -28.41 4.17
N VAL A 143 23.59 -29.12 3.14
CA VAL A 143 23.11 -28.89 1.75
C VAL A 143 21.61 -29.16 1.64
N GLN A 144 21.11 -30.25 2.23
CA GLN A 144 19.69 -30.58 2.23
C GLN A 144 18.85 -29.53 2.96
N ILE A 145 19.25 -29.14 4.17
CA ILE A 145 18.58 -28.12 4.97
C ILE A 145 18.57 -26.79 4.20
N GLN A 146 19.69 -26.40 3.60
CA GLN A 146 19.79 -25.17 2.83
C GLN A 146 18.87 -25.18 1.61
N SER A 147 18.82 -26.30 0.88
CA SER A 147 17.93 -26.45 -0.28
C SER A 147 16.46 -26.33 0.10
N GLN A 148 16.06 -26.97 1.20
CA GLN A 148 14.68 -26.93 1.70
C GLN A 148 14.27 -25.52 2.13
N ILE A 149 15.10 -24.83 2.93
CA ILE A 149 14.76 -23.49 3.40
C ILE A 149 14.72 -22.48 2.25
N ILE A 150 15.64 -22.57 1.27
CA ILE A 150 15.58 -21.69 0.10
C ILE A 150 14.32 -21.96 -0.71
N SER A 151 13.98 -23.23 -0.97
CA SER A 151 12.76 -23.58 -1.71
C SER A 151 11.49 -23.08 -1.01
N LYS A 152 11.47 -23.05 0.33
CA LYS A 152 10.36 -22.54 1.12
C LYS A 152 10.26 -21.01 1.07
N CYS A 153 11.37 -20.30 1.19
CA CYS A 153 11.39 -18.84 1.26
C CYS A 153 11.33 -18.14 -0.12
N LEU A 154 11.73 -18.82 -1.20
CA LEU A 154 11.85 -18.20 -2.53
C LEU A 154 10.55 -17.58 -3.06
N PRO A 155 9.36 -18.24 -2.96
CA PRO A 155 8.10 -17.63 -3.40
C PRO A 155 7.77 -16.32 -2.68
N ASP A 156 8.01 -16.29 -1.37
CA ASP A 156 7.75 -15.09 -0.56
C ASP A 156 8.76 -13.97 -0.85
N ILE A 157 10.02 -14.31 -1.10
CA ILE A 157 11.04 -13.35 -1.56
C ILE A 157 10.59 -12.72 -2.89
N VAL A 158 10.16 -13.52 -3.87
CA VAL A 158 9.69 -13.03 -5.17
C VAL A 158 8.45 -12.14 -5.00
N LYS A 159 7.51 -12.53 -4.14
CA LYS A 159 6.33 -11.72 -3.82
C LYS A 159 6.71 -10.36 -3.23
N LYS A 160 7.56 -10.35 -2.18
CA LYS A 160 8.02 -9.11 -1.51
C LYS A 160 8.75 -8.18 -2.48
N ILE A 161 9.61 -8.72 -3.35
CA ILE A 161 10.31 -7.94 -4.38
C ILE A 161 9.30 -7.29 -5.34
N ASN A 162 8.32 -8.05 -5.83
CA ASN A 162 7.32 -7.51 -6.77
C ASN A 162 6.41 -6.46 -6.12
N GLU A 163 6.00 -6.66 -4.87
CA GLU A 163 5.21 -5.67 -4.12
C GLU A 163 5.97 -4.36 -3.95
N ARG A 164 7.26 -4.43 -3.56
CA ARG A 164 8.13 -3.26 -3.44
C ARG A 164 8.35 -2.57 -4.79
N LEU A 165 8.60 -3.33 -5.85
CA LEU A 165 8.76 -2.80 -7.20
C LEU A 165 7.51 -2.05 -7.65
N ASN A 166 6.32 -2.63 -7.45
CA ASN A 166 5.06 -1.99 -7.82
C ASN A 166 4.79 -0.72 -7.03
N ALA A 167 5.10 -0.70 -5.72
CA ALA A 167 5.01 0.51 -4.90
C ALA A 167 5.96 1.60 -5.42
N SER A 168 7.22 1.27 -5.69
CA SER A 168 8.20 2.21 -6.24
C SER A 168 7.81 2.73 -7.63
N ILE A 169 7.24 1.88 -8.50
CA ILE A 169 6.71 2.31 -9.81
C ILE A 169 5.52 3.25 -9.62
N SER A 170 4.60 2.95 -8.68
CA SER A 170 3.47 3.82 -8.38
C SER A 170 3.93 5.19 -7.89
N ASP A 171 4.96 5.24 -7.05
CA ASP A 171 5.49 6.51 -6.55
C ASP A 171 6.27 7.27 -7.62
N LEU A 172 7.04 6.57 -8.45
CA LEU A 172 7.70 7.16 -9.61
C LEU A 172 6.70 7.79 -10.59
N ASN A 173 5.55 7.13 -10.83
CA ASN A 173 4.50 7.65 -11.69
C ASN A 173 3.79 8.89 -11.12
N LYS A 174 3.82 9.11 -9.80
CA LYS A 174 3.31 10.33 -9.16
C LYS A 174 4.26 11.51 -9.33
N LEU A 175 5.55 11.26 -9.55
CA LEU A 175 6.54 12.32 -9.67
C LEU A 175 6.40 13.06 -11.01
N PRO A 176 6.63 14.38 -11.03
CA PRO A 176 6.59 15.15 -12.27
C PRO A 176 7.68 14.67 -13.24
N VAL A 177 7.29 14.49 -14.50
CA VAL A 177 8.24 14.18 -15.58
C VAL A 177 9.23 15.33 -15.71
N THR A 178 10.53 15.03 -15.81
CA THR A 178 11.55 16.06 -16.04
C THR A 178 11.31 16.72 -17.40
N LEU A 179 10.87 17.98 -17.39
CA LEU A 179 10.58 18.74 -18.60
C LEU A 179 11.88 19.34 -19.15
N LYS A 180 12.44 18.74 -20.20
CA LYS A 180 13.69 19.20 -20.82
C LYS A 180 13.44 20.13 -22.01
N SER A 181 12.26 20.06 -22.62
CA SER A 181 11.90 20.81 -23.82
C SER A 181 10.48 21.37 -23.78
N VAL A 182 10.19 22.36 -24.65
CA VAL A 182 8.85 22.94 -24.81
C VAL A 182 7.81 21.89 -25.27
N PRO A 183 8.11 20.98 -26.22
CA PRO A 183 7.23 19.86 -26.54
C PRO A 183 6.86 19.00 -25.33
N ASP A 184 7.82 18.66 -24.47
CA ASP A 184 7.57 17.85 -23.28
C ASP A 184 6.62 18.57 -22.31
N ALA A 185 6.82 19.87 -22.13
CA ALA A 185 5.94 20.70 -21.31
C ALA A 185 4.51 20.77 -21.88
N MET A 186 4.35 20.80 -23.21
CA MET A 186 3.04 20.76 -23.85
C MET A 186 2.35 19.40 -23.68
N VAL A 187 3.08 18.30 -23.77
CA VAL A 187 2.54 16.95 -23.51
C VAL A 187 2.06 16.85 -22.06
N ALA A 188 2.89 17.26 -21.10
CA ALA A 188 2.51 17.25 -19.68
C ALA A 188 1.29 18.13 -19.41
N PHE A 189 1.24 19.34 -19.99
CA PHE A 189 0.08 20.23 -19.88
C PHE A 189 -1.18 19.58 -20.45
N MET A 190 -1.12 18.98 -21.63
CA MET A 190 -2.26 18.30 -22.26
C MET A 190 -2.73 17.09 -21.45
N GLN A 191 -1.82 16.36 -20.81
CA GLN A 191 -2.17 15.26 -19.90
C GLN A 191 -2.89 15.77 -18.65
N ILE A 192 -2.44 16.87 -18.05
CA ILE A 192 -3.11 17.51 -16.90
C ILE A 192 -4.53 17.94 -17.29
N VAL A 193 -4.69 18.63 -18.43
CA VAL A 193 -6.01 19.06 -18.92
C VAL A 193 -6.92 17.88 -19.22
N SER A 194 -6.39 16.81 -19.81
CA SER A 194 -7.15 15.59 -20.12
C SER A 194 -7.60 14.87 -18.84
N SER A 195 -6.71 14.76 -17.85
CA SER A 195 -7.00 14.16 -16.55
C SER A 195 -8.04 14.98 -15.76
N LEU A 196 -7.92 16.31 -15.78
CA LEU A 196 -8.90 17.23 -15.20
C LEU A 196 -10.27 17.03 -15.85
N LYS A 197 -10.34 17.00 -17.18
CA LYS A 197 -11.58 16.76 -17.93
C LYS A 197 -12.22 15.42 -17.54
N GLU A 198 -11.45 14.33 -17.55
CA GLU A 198 -11.97 13.00 -17.25
C GLU A 198 -12.48 12.90 -15.80
N THR A 199 -11.77 13.53 -14.86
CA THR A 199 -12.19 13.57 -13.45
C THR A 199 -13.50 14.33 -13.29
N LEU A 200 -13.61 15.53 -13.89
CA LEU A 200 -14.84 16.31 -13.85
C LEU A 200 -16.01 15.57 -14.53
N GLN A 201 -15.76 14.84 -15.63
CA GLN A 201 -16.79 14.04 -16.29
C GLN A 201 -17.25 12.86 -15.42
N ARG A 202 -16.33 12.17 -14.74
CA ARG A 202 -16.67 11.09 -13.81
C ARG A 202 -17.54 11.57 -12.66
N ILE A 203 -17.18 12.69 -12.04
CA ILE A 203 -17.89 13.23 -10.87
C ILE A 203 -19.22 13.89 -11.26
N LEU A 204 -19.23 14.80 -12.24
CA LEU A 204 -20.39 15.64 -12.57
C LEU A 204 -21.38 14.98 -13.54
N ILE A 205 -20.94 14.03 -14.38
CA ILE A 205 -21.78 13.43 -15.41
C ILE A 205 -22.11 11.98 -15.07
N ARG A 206 -21.09 11.16 -14.75
CA ARG A 206 -21.29 9.72 -14.48
C ARG A 206 -21.71 9.45 -13.03
N GLY A 207 -21.32 10.31 -12.09
CA GLY A 207 -21.58 10.12 -10.67
C GLY A 207 -20.73 9.02 -10.03
N GLU A 208 -19.55 8.76 -10.60
CA GLU A 208 -18.57 7.81 -10.04
C GLU A 208 -17.89 8.44 -8.81
N LEU A 209 -17.71 7.65 -7.75
CA LEU A 209 -17.23 8.12 -6.44
C LEU A 209 -15.82 7.62 -6.08
N ASP A 210 -15.25 6.71 -6.88
CA ASP A 210 -14.07 5.90 -6.57
C ASP A 210 -12.83 6.73 -6.14
N GLN A 211 -12.71 7.97 -6.62
CA GLN A 211 -11.58 8.86 -6.28
C GLN A 211 -11.80 9.70 -5.01
N TYR A 212 -13.04 9.86 -4.57
CA TYR A 212 -13.44 10.73 -3.47
C TYR A 212 -14.51 10.05 -2.60
N GLU A 213 -14.30 8.78 -2.26
CA GLU A 213 -15.27 7.97 -1.49
C GLU A 213 -15.55 8.62 -0.12
N ASP A 214 -14.50 9.08 0.57
CA ASP A 214 -14.59 9.67 1.91
C ASP A 214 -15.04 11.14 1.93
N ASP A 215 -15.16 11.79 0.77
CA ASP A 215 -15.46 13.22 0.68
C ASP A 215 -16.86 13.50 0.11
N ASN A 216 -17.82 13.56 1.02
CA ASN A 216 -19.23 13.83 0.73
C ASN A 216 -19.48 15.12 -0.07
N GLN A 217 -18.58 16.11 -0.02
CA GLN A 217 -18.72 17.35 -0.79
C GLN A 217 -18.44 17.16 -2.27
N MET A 218 -17.71 16.10 -2.64
CA MET A 218 -17.40 15.76 -4.03
C MET A 218 -18.47 14.86 -4.66
N HIS A 219 -19.48 14.45 -3.90
CA HIS A 219 -20.61 13.64 -4.40
C HIS A 219 -21.64 14.53 -5.11
N CYS A 220 -21.24 15.11 -6.24
CA CYS A 220 -21.97 16.19 -6.89
C CYS A 220 -23.43 15.89 -7.21
N ASN A 221 -23.73 14.69 -7.72
CA ASN A 221 -25.11 14.33 -8.05
C ASN A 221 -26.02 14.31 -6.81
N ALA A 222 -25.52 13.81 -5.67
CA ALA A 222 -26.28 13.80 -4.42
C ALA A 222 -26.55 15.22 -3.93
N ARG A 223 -25.50 16.07 -3.90
CA ARG A 223 -25.62 17.46 -3.44
C ARG A 223 -26.52 18.31 -4.34
N LEU A 224 -26.44 18.14 -5.65
CA LEU A 224 -27.32 18.85 -6.59
C LEU A 224 -28.80 18.46 -6.41
N VAL A 225 -29.09 17.19 -6.08
CA VAL A 225 -30.46 16.74 -5.78
C VAL A 225 -30.94 17.35 -4.46
N GLU A 226 -30.13 17.31 -3.40
CA GLU A 226 -30.47 17.95 -2.12
C GLU A 226 -30.79 19.44 -2.29
N MET A 227 -29.98 20.16 -3.07
CA MET A 227 -30.23 21.58 -3.36
C MET A 227 -31.54 21.80 -4.12
N LEU A 228 -31.90 20.92 -5.06
CA LEU A 228 -33.17 20.99 -5.80
C LEU A 228 -34.37 20.70 -4.89
N ASP A 229 -34.24 19.74 -3.97
CA ASP A 229 -35.28 19.42 -2.98
C ASP A 229 -35.49 20.59 -2.03
N GLU A 230 -34.41 21.18 -1.52
CA GLU A 230 -34.46 22.41 -0.71
C GLU A 230 -35.12 23.57 -1.46
N PHE A 231 -34.78 23.77 -2.72
CA PHE A 231 -35.39 24.80 -3.56
C PHE A 231 -36.88 24.57 -3.76
N SER A 232 -37.30 23.32 -3.97
CA SER A 232 -38.72 22.94 -4.04
C SER A 232 -39.46 23.28 -2.73
N ILE A 233 -38.86 22.99 -1.58
CA ILE A 233 -39.42 23.34 -0.27
C ILE A 233 -39.50 24.86 -0.09
N GLU A 234 -38.44 25.60 -0.44
CA GLU A 234 -38.38 27.06 -0.36
C GLU A 234 -39.51 27.70 -1.20
N LEU A 235 -39.71 27.22 -2.43
CA LEU A 235 -40.80 27.66 -3.30
C LEU A 235 -42.18 27.37 -2.72
N ASN A 236 -42.40 26.18 -2.15
CA ASN A 236 -43.69 25.81 -1.57
C ASN A 236 -44.00 26.56 -0.27
N THR A 237 -42.98 26.92 0.52
CA THR A 237 -43.15 27.68 1.78
C THR A 237 -43.31 29.18 1.54
N SER A 238 -42.92 29.69 0.38
CA SER A 238 -43.11 31.10 -0.01
C SER A 238 -44.58 31.53 -0.17
N ILE A 239 -45.52 30.58 -0.08
CA ILE A 239 -46.97 30.82 -0.14
C ILE A 239 -47.41 31.59 1.10
N LYS A 240 -47.40 32.92 1.02
CA LYS A 240 -48.12 33.78 1.95
C LYS A 240 -49.52 34.01 1.41
N PHE A 241 -50.53 33.47 2.07
CA PHE A 241 -51.90 33.87 1.81
C PHE A 241 -52.13 35.27 2.39
N SER A 242 -52.92 36.10 1.69
CA SER A 242 -53.39 37.38 2.23
C SER A 242 -54.02 37.16 3.61
N GLU A 243 -53.80 38.09 4.54
CA GLU A 243 -54.33 38.01 5.92
C GLU A 243 -55.85 37.78 5.93
N ASP A 244 -56.57 38.36 4.96
CA ASP A 244 -58.00 38.18 4.78
C ASP A 244 -58.34 37.41 3.48
N PHE A 245 -59.10 36.33 3.62
CA PHE A 245 -59.47 35.44 2.51
C PHE A 245 -60.36 36.12 1.47
N LEU A 246 -60.06 35.95 0.17
CA LEU A 246 -60.74 36.53 -1.01
C LEU A 246 -60.64 38.07 -1.19
N VAL A 247 -60.06 38.82 -0.26
CA VAL A 247 -60.03 40.30 -0.36
C VAL A 247 -59.24 40.77 -1.58
N GLU A 248 -58.08 40.17 -1.83
CA GLU A 248 -57.28 40.51 -3.01
C GLU A 248 -58.03 40.20 -4.31
N GLU A 249 -58.64 39.01 -4.40
CA GLU A 249 -59.41 38.58 -5.56
C GLU A 249 -60.61 39.50 -5.81
N MET A 250 -61.35 39.87 -4.75
CA MET A 250 -62.48 40.80 -4.85
C MET A 250 -62.04 42.18 -5.34
N LYS A 251 -60.94 42.73 -4.79
CA LYS A 251 -60.42 44.03 -5.20
C LYS A 251 -60.07 44.07 -6.69
N VAL A 252 -59.37 43.06 -7.19
CA VAL A 252 -58.99 42.99 -8.61
C VAL A 252 -60.22 42.77 -9.51
N LEU A 253 -61.23 42.01 -9.04
CA LEU A 253 -62.49 41.85 -9.75
C LEU A 253 -63.27 43.17 -9.84
N GLU A 254 -63.35 43.94 -8.75
CA GLU A 254 -63.99 45.27 -8.73
C GLU A 254 -63.30 46.24 -9.68
N GLU A 255 -61.96 46.28 -9.69
CA GLU A 255 -61.17 47.13 -10.60
C GLU A 255 -61.34 46.74 -12.08
N ALA A 256 -61.62 45.45 -12.36
CA ALA A 256 -61.81 44.94 -13.71
C ALA A 256 -63.27 44.93 -14.19
N ASN A 257 -64.23 45.23 -13.30
CA ASN A 257 -65.65 45.27 -13.61
C ASN A 257 -65.97 46.50 -14.49
N GLY A 258 -65.93 46.30 -15.81
CA GLY A 258 -66.50 47.24 -16.78
C GLY A 258 -68.01 47.05 -16.98
N ILE A 259 -68.60 47.76 -17.95
CA ILE A 259 -70.01 47.57 -18.38
C ILE A 259 -70.13 46.23 -19.13
N ARG A 260 -70.30 45.13 -18.38
CA ARG A 260 -70.35 43.75 -18.90
C ARG A 260 -71.42 42.93 -18.16
N LEU A 261 -71.79 41.77 -18.72
CA LEU A 261 -72.74 40.86 -18.09
C LEU A 261 -72.21 40.37 -16.74
N PRO A 262 -72.98 40.54 -15.65
CA PRO A 262 -72.60 40.02 -14.34
C PRO A 262 -72.69 38.50 -14.38
N THR A 263 -71.55 37.79 -14.27
CA THR A 263 -71.36 36.34 -14.00
C THR A 263 -70.07 35.80 -14.62
N PHE A 264 -69.60 36.36 -15.73
CA PHE A 264 -68.38 35.90 -16.40
C PHE A 264 -67.11 36.37 -15.67
N LEU A 265 -66.18 35.45 -15.46
CA LEU A 265 -64.88 35.73 -14.87
C LEU A 265 -63.92 36.28 -15.94
N PRO A 266 -63.40 37.51 -15.82
CA PRO A 266 -62.49 38.06 -16.82
C PRO A 266 -61.12 37.37 -16.76
N HIS A 267 -60.67 36.81 -17.89
CA HIS A 267 -59.34 36.19 -18.00
C HIS A 267 -58.19 37.14 -17.64
N SER A 268 -58.34 38.46 -17.90
CA SER A 268 -57.36 39.48 -17.51
C SER A 268 -57.13 39.58 -16.00
N VAL A 269 -58.14 39.26 -15.18
CA VAL A 269 -58.05 39.30 -13.72
C VAL A 269 -57.20 38.12 -13.23
N PHE A 270 -57.39 36.93 -13.82
CA PHE A 270 -56.55 35.76 -13.53
C PHE A 270 -55.09 36.02 -13.88
N LEU A 271 -54.81 36.52 -15.09
CA LEU A 271 -53.45 36.85 -15.51
C LEU A 271 -52.80 37.92 -14.62
N CYS A 272 -53.54 38.94 -14.20
CA CYS A 272 -53.01 39.97 -13.29
C CYS A 272 -52.55 39.36 -11.95
N LEU A 273 -53.35 38.49 -11.35
CA LEU A 273 -53.00 37.80 -10.11
C LEU A 273 -51.82 36.83 -10.30
N LEU A 274 -51.79 36.10 -11.42
CA LEU A 274 -50.68 35.21 -11.76
C LEU A 274 -49.36 36.00 -11.83
N GLN A 275 -49.35 37.11 -12.55
CA GLN A 275 -48.17 37.97 -12.69
C GLN A 275 -47.69 38.51 -11.35
N ARG A 276 -48.58 38.96 -10.47
CA ARG A 276 -48.22 39.40 -9.10
C ARG A 276 -47.56 38.28 -8.31
N LYS A 277 -48.10 37.06 -8.38
CA LYS A 277 -47.50 35.90 -7.69
C LYS A 277 -46.15 35.51 -8.28
N VAL A 278 -46.02 35.42 -9.60
CA VAL A 278 -44.75 35.09 -10.27
C VAL A 278 -43.67 36.14 -9.97
N ASN A 279 -44.02 37.43 -9.95
CA ASN A 279 -43.10 38.51 -9.57
C ASN A 279 -42.64 38.42 -8.11
N THR A 280 -43.43 37.81 -7.22
CA THR A 280 -43.04 37.63 -5.81
C THR A 280 -41.92 36.60 -5.69
N ILE A 281 -41.93 35.56 -6.52
CA ILE A 281 -40.95 34.46 -6.49
C ILE A 281 -39.82 34.62 -7.51
N SER A 282 -39.80 35.66 -8.34
CA SER A 282 -38.86 35.78 -9.47
C SER A 282 -37.39 35.79 -9.07
N ASN A 283 -37.08 36.22 -7.85
CA ASN A 283 -35.70 36.24 -7.34
C ASN A 283 -35.23 34.88 -6.81
N MET A 284 -36.15 33.96 -6.47
CA MET A 284 -35.81 32.67 -5.86
C MET A 284 -35.07 31.75 -6.83
N PRO A 285 -35.51 31.54 -8.09
CA PRO A 285 -34.76 30.76 -9.06
C PRO A 285 -33.35 31.32 -9.29
N VAL A 286 -33.20 32.65 -9.36
CA VAL A 286 -31.90 33.30 -9.55
C VAL A 286 -30.96 33.03 -8.37
N SER A 287 -31.46 33.18 -7.14
CA SER A 287 -30.67 32.86 -5.94
C SER A 287 -30.29 31.37 -5.88
N PHE A 288 -31.16 30.47 -6.35
CA PHE A 288 -30.83 29.06 -6.48
C PHE A 288 -29.69 28.81 -7.46
N VAL A 289 -29.67 29.48 -8.62
CA VAL A 289 -28.55 29.42 -9.58
C VAL A 289 -27.25 29.84 -8.92
N ASP A 290 -27.26 30.93 -8.14
CA ASP A 290 -26.09 31.41 -7.41
C ASP A 290 -25.52 30.35 -6.47
N LYS A 291 -26.39 29.71 -5.67
CA LYS A 291 -26.01 28.64 -4.74
C LYS A 291 -25.36 27.47 -5.50
N VAL A 292 -26.00 26.98 -6.58
CA VAL A 292 -25.50 25.85 -7.38
C VAL A 292 -24.14 26.18 -8.01
N TRP A 293 -23.97 27.38 -8.57
CA TRP A 293 -22.71 27.76 -9.19
C TRP A 293 -21.57 27.93 -8.19
N SER A 294 -21.86 28.43 -6.99
CA SER A 294 -20.86 28.53 -5.92
C SER A 294 -20.37 27.14 -5.47
N TYR A 295 -21.28 26.17 -5.38
CA TYR A 295 -20.93 24.78 -5.12
C TYR A 295 -20.05 24.18 -6.24
N LEU A 296 -20.48 24.31 -7.50
CA LEU A 296 -19.72 23.82 -8.65
C LEU A 296 -18.33 24.47 -8.75
N GLU A 297 -18.21 25.75 -8.42
CA GLU A 297 -16.93 26.47 -8.39
C GLU A 297 -15.98 25.85 -7.37
N THR A 298 -16.49 25.53 -6.17
CA THR A 298 -15.72 24.89 -5.10
C THR A 298 -15.20 23.53 -5.54
N VAL A 299 -16.06 22.70 -6.15
CA VAL A 299 -15.68 21.38 -6.70
C VAL A 299 -14.61 21.52 -7.77
N CYS A 300 -14.81 22.39 -8.77
CA CYS A 300 -13.86 22.60 -9.86
C CYS A 300 -12.49 23.06 -9.36
N VAL A 301 -12.45 23.99 -8.40
CA VAL A 301 -11.19 24.47 -7.80
C VAL A 301 -10.49 23.37 -7.01
N ARG A 302 -11.26 22.50 -6.34
CA ARG A 302 -10.70 21.37 -5.58
C ARG A 302 -10.05 20.33 -6.50
N VAL A 303 -10.75 19.91 -7.56
CA VAL A 303 -10.19 18.99 -8.57
C VAL A 303 -8.98 19.62 -9.27
N LEU A 304 -9.03 20.93 -9.56
CA LEU A 304 -7.92 21.64 -10.16
C LEU A 304 -6.67 21.62 -9.26
N THR A 305 -6.84 21.86 -7.97
CA THR A 305 -5.74 21.84 -7.00
C THR A 305 -5.06 20.47 -7.01
N ASP A 306 -5.84 19.41 -6.78
CA ASP A 306 -5.37 18.02 -6.74
C ASP A 306 -4.62 17.59 -8.03
N ARG A 307 -5.06 18.05 -9.20
CA ARG A 307 -4.39 17.74 -10.49
C ARG A 307 -3.15 18.59 -10.76
N CYS A 308 -3.04 19.75 -10.12
CA CYS A 308 -1.93 20.69 -10.30
C CYS A 308 -0.96 20.69 -9.10
N ASP A 309 -1.09 19.78 -8.15
CA ASP A 309 -0.21 19.71 -6.96
C ASP A 309 1.28 19.63 -7.33
N ASN A 310 1.61 18.90 -8.39
CA ASN A 310 2.96 18.79 -8.93
C ASN A 310 3.45 20.06 -9.67
N TYR A 311 2.54 20.98 -10.01
CA TYR A 311 2.81 22.17 -10.82
C TYR A 311 2.13 23.42 -10.22
N PRO A 312 2.53 23.87 -9.01
CA PRO A 312 1.85 24.95 -8.29
C PRO A 312 1.87 26.30 -9.03
N GLN A 313 2.86 26.52 -9.91
CA GLN A 313 2.95 27.73 -10.74
C GLN A 313 1.87 27.80 -11.82
N LEU A 314 1.33 26.65 -12.24
CA LEU A 314 0.28 26.56 -13.25
C LEU A 314 -1.11 26.84 -12.67
N LEU A 315 -1.28 26.54 -11.37
CA LEU A 315 -2.56 26.63 -10.66
C LEU A 315 -3.26 27.99 -10.79
N PRO A 316 -2.60 29.16 -10.59
CA PRO A 316 -3.26 30.46 -10.69
C PRO A 316 -3.83 30.73 -12.09
N SER A 317 -3.08 30.37 -13.12
CA SER A 317 -3.47 30.57 -14.53
C SER A 317 -4.64 29.68 -14.92
N MET A 318 -4.58 28.39 -14.58
CA MET A 318 -5.69 27.46 -14.86
C MET A 318 -6.93 27.79 -14.03
N ARG A 319 -6.76 28.22 -12.77
CA ARG A 319 -7.88 28.65 -11.92
C ARG A 319 -8.57 29.86 -12.53
N LYS A 320 -7.81 30.87 -12.97
CA LYS A 320 -8.36 32.06 -13.63
C LYS A 320 -9.16 31.69 -14.89
N ALA A 321 -8.63 30.81 -15.72
CA ALA A 321 -9.31 30.34 -16.93
C ALA A 321 -10.60 29.58 -16.61
N THR A 322 -10.54 28.66 -15.65
CA THR A 322 -11.70 27.87 -15.19
C THR A 322 -12.81 28.77 -14.66
N LEU A 323 -12.48 29.71 -13.76
CA LEU A 323 -13.43 30.66 -13.19
C LEU A 323 -14.04 31.61 -14.25
N HIS A 324 -13.27 31.96 -15.27
CA HIS A 324 -13.79 32.76 -16.39
C HIS A 324 -14.88 31.99 -17.16
N VAL A 325 -14.59 30.74 -17.56
CA VAL A 325 -15.56 29.88 -18.26
C VAL A 325 -16.81 29.63 -17.41
N MET A 326 -16.64 29.35 -16.12
CA MET A 326 -17.77 29.15 -15.21
C MET A 326 -18.66 30.38 -15.10
N ARG A 327 -18.06 31.58 -15.03
CA ARG A 327 -18.79 32.85 -15.00
C ARG A 327 -19.56 33.10 -16.29
N GLU A 328 -18.94 32.88 -17.46
CA GLU A 328 -19.64 33.02 -18.74
C GLU A 328 -20.85 32.08 -18.83
N LYS A 329 -20.68 30.83 -18.39
CA LYS A 329 -21.77 29.84 -18.36
C LYS A 329 -22.87 30.19 -17.37
N LYS A 330 -22.52 30.80 -16.23
CA LYS A 330 -23.48 31.31 -15.24
C LYS A 330 -24.40 32.36 -15.85
N VAL A 331 -23.83 33.37 -16.49
CA VAL A 331 -24.58 34.47 -17.12
C VAL A 331 -25.53 33.93 -18.20
N GLN A 332 -25.08 32.95 -18.99
CA GLN A 332 -25.94 32.28 -19.98
C GLN A 332 -27.10 31.53 -19.33
N PHE A 333 -26.89 30.92 -18.17
CA PHE A 333 -27.92 30.20 -17.43
C PHE A 333 -28.95 31.15 -16.80
N GLU A 334 -28.48 32.21 -16.13
CA GLU A 334 -29.34 33.25 -15.54
C GLU A 334 -30.27 33.88 -16.59
N LYS A 335 -29.75 34.16 -17.79
CA LYS A 335 -30.56 34.68 -18.90
C LYS A 335 -31.70 33.74 -19.25
N LYS A 336 -31.43 32.43 -19.36
CA LYS A 336 -32.46 31.43 -19.67
C LYS A 336 -33.50 31.33 -18.55
N VAL A 337 -33.07 31.38 -17.29
CA VAL A 337 -33.98 31.37 -16.13
C VAL A 337 -34.89 32.59 -16.18
N ALA A 338 -34.36 33.78 -16.49
CA ALA A 338 -35.16 34.99 -16.64
C ALA A 338 -36.19 34.86 -17.79
N GLU A 339 -35.78 34.32 -18.94
CA GLU A 339 -36.68 34.04 -20.07
C GLU A 339 -37.81 33.08 -19.66
N MET A 340 -37.50 32.05 -18.87
CA MET A 340 -38.49 31.10 -18.38
C MET A 340 -39.51 31.73 -17.43
N ILE A 341 -39.05 32.55 -16.49
CA ILE A 341 -39.94 33.29 -15.59
C ILE A 341 -40.87 34.21 -16.39
N GLU A 342 -40.36 34.84 -17.45
CA GLU A 342 -41.16 35.72 -18.30
C GLU A 342 -42.22 34.96 -19.12
N MET A 343 -41.89 33.75 -19.61
CA MET A 343 -42.85 32.88 -20.27
C MET A 343 -44.02 32.50 -19.34
N GLU A 344 -43.74 32.26 -18.07
CA GLU A 344 -44.74 31.87 -17.07
C GLU A 344 -45.66 33.04 -16.66
N LYS A 345 -45.20 34.30 -16.80
CA LYS A 345 -46.05 35.49 -16.57
C LYS A 345 -47.13 35.71 -17.63
N ILE A 346 -46.92 35.17 -18.82
CA ILE A 346 -47.77 35.43 -19.99
C ILE A 346 -48.67 34.23 -20.31
N THR A 347 -48.32 33.03 -19.82
CA THR A 347 -49.00 31.78 -20.16
C THR A 347 -49.74 31.20 -18.96
N ASP A 348 -51.07 31.03 -19.06
CA ASP A 348 -51.93 30.37 -18.06
C ASP A 348 -52.45 29.01 -18.53
N TYR A 349 -51.72 28.36 -19.43
CA TYR A 349 -52.08 27.08 -20.03
C TYR A 349 -51.50 25.88 -19.27
N THR A 350 -52.31 24.82 -19.14
CA THR A 350 -51.86 23.52 -18.64
C THR A 350 -52.65 22.38 -19.29
N CYS A 351 -51.95 21.28 -19.61
CA CYS A 351 -52.54 19.99 -19.98
C CYS A 351 -52.57 19.00 -18.81
N ASP A 352 -52.12 19.42 -17.62
CA ASP A 352 -51.98 18.52 -16.48
C ASP A 352 -53.38 18.14 -15.94
N PRO A 353 -53.74 16.84 -15.95
CA PRO A 353 -55.04 16.39 -15.45
C PRO A 353 -55.25 16.69 -13.96
N GLU A 354 -54.17 16.89 -13.19
CA GLU A 354 -54.23 17.27 -11.78
C GLU A 354 -54.88 18.65 -11.58
N PHE A 355 -54.78 19.55 -12.58
CA PHE A 355 -55.44 20.86 -12.52
C PHE A 355 -56.95 20.72 -12.31
N THR A 356 -57.62 19.99 -13.19
CA THR A 356 -59.07 19.84 -13.17
C THR A 356 -59.52 19.07 -11.93
N ALA A 357 -58.78 18.04 -11.52
CA ALA A 357 -59.08 17.28 -10.30
C ALA A 357 -58.96 18.15 -9.04
N SER A 358 -57.85 18.88 -8.88
CA SER A 358 -57.59 19.78 -7.76
C SER A 358 -58.60 20.93 -7.71
N TYR A 359 -58.88 21.56 -8.85
CA TYR A 359 -59.87 22.61 -8.97
C TYR A 359 -61.28 22.12 -8.58
N ASN A 360 -61.74 20.99 -9.11
CA ASN A 360 -63.06 20.45 -8.79
C ASN A 360 -63.18 20.09 -7.30
N LYS A 361 -62.13 19.53 -6.70
CA LYS A 361 -62.05 19.25 -5.26
C LYS A 361 -62.21 20.53 -4.44
N LEU A 362 -61.43 21.56 -4.79
CA LEU A 362 -61.47 22.87 -4.14
C LEU A 362 -62.83 23.58 -4.30
N MET A 363 -63.45 23.46 -5.48
CA MET A 363 -64.78 24.00 -5.73
C MET A 363 -65.90 23.33 -4.93
N GLY A 364 -65.71 22.09 -4.47
CA GLY A 364 -66.65 21.40 -3.59
C GLY A 364 -66.90 22.14 -2.26
N TYR A 365 -65.89 22.87 -1.76
CA TYR A 365 -65.99 23.67 -0.52
C TYR A 365 -66.87 24.92 -0.66
N ARG A 366 -67.32 25.28 -1.87
CA ARG A 366 -68.19 26.44 -2.10
C ARG A 366 -69.53 26.33 -1.35
N SER A 367 -70.09 25.12 -1.30
CA SER A 367 -71.34 24.85 -0.57
C SER A 367 -71.15 25.08 0.94
N THR A 368 -70.04 24.58 1.49
CA THR A 368 -69.62 24.77 2.88
C THR A 368 -69.41 26.25 3.22
N LEU A 369 -68.73 27.01 2.36
CA LEU A 369 -68.56 28.46 2.53
C LEU A 369 -69.91 29.17 2.59
N SER A 370 -70.84 28.80 1.71
CA SER A 370 -72.18 29.41 1.65
C SER A 370 -73.00 29.10 2.91
N SER A 371 -72.94 27.87 3.44
CA SER A 371 -73.60 27.52 4.70
C SER A 371 -72.99 28.22 5.91
N SER A 372 -71.67 28.32 5.99
CA SER A 372 -70.98 28.96 7.12
C SER A 372 -71.29 30.46 7.23
N LEU A 373 -71.56 31.14 6.11
CA LEU A 373 -71.96 32.55 6.11
C LEU A 373 -73.37 32.80 6.66
N THR A 374 -74.20 31.76 6.77
CA THR A 374 -75.53 31.82 7.39
C THR A 374 -75.54 31.37 8.86
N GLY A 375 -74.43 30.79 9.33
CA GLY A 375 -74.29 30.25 10.68
C GLY A 375 -73.89 31.29 11.74
N SER A 376 -73.87 30.85 13.01
CA SER A 376 -73.46 31.69 14.15
C SER A 376 -71.94 31.85 14.29
N TYR A 377 -71.16 30.91 13.74
CA TYR A 377 -69.70 30.95 13.73
C TYR A 377 -69.20 31.21 12.30
N LEU A 378 -68.51 32.33 12.11
CA LEU A 378 -68.02 32.80 10.80
C LEU A 378 -66.61 32.25 10.51
N THR A 379 -66.45 30.94 10.65
CA THR A 379 -65.23 30.22 10.27
C THR A 379 -65.55 29.11 9.27
N THR A 380 -64.64 28.88 8.34
CA THR A 380 -64.74 27.79 7.37
C THR A 380 -63.37 27.16 7.16
N THR A 381 -63.32 25.86 6.93
CA THR A 381 -62.06 25.15 6.70
C THR A 381 -61.97 24.78 5.23
N VAL A 382 -60.92 25.27 4.55
CA VAL A 382 -60.60 24.88 3.17
C VAL A 382 -59.25 24.20 3.15
N GLU A 383 -59.16 23.07 2.44
CA GLU A 383 -57.91 22.32 2.32
C GLU A 383 -56.80 23.20 1.71
N GLY A 384 -55.64 23.22 2.37
CA GLY A 384 -54.52 24.09 2.00
C GLY A 384 -54.56 25.51 2.59
N TYR A 385 -55.67 25.90 3.23
CA TYR A 385 -55.84 27.21 3.88
C TYR A 385 -56.10 27.10 5.39
N GLY A 386 -56.52 25.95 5.89
CA GLY A 386 -56.86 25.76 7.30
C GLY A 386 -58.15 26.47 7.69
N ASP A 387 -58.26 26.88 8.94
CA ASP A 387 -59.43 27.60 9.46
C ASP A 387 -59.37 29.07 9.08
N ILE A 388 -60.32 29.47 8.23
CA ILE A 388 -60.42 30.81 7.67
C ILE A 388 -61.55 31.56 8.37
N ASN A 389 -61.28 32.77 8.84
CA ASN A 389 -62.32 33.69 9.27
C ASN A 389 -62.97 34.37 8.06
N ILE A 390 -64.30 34.35 7.99
CA ILE A 390 -65.10 34.84 6.85
C ILE A 390 -66.04 35.98 7.25
N TRP A 391 -65.81 36.62 8.39
CA TRP A 391 -66.64 37.71 8.90
C TRP A 391 -66.77 38.88 7.91
N HIS A 392 -65.67 39.24 7.26
CA HIS A 392 -65.56 40.35 6.31
C HIS A 392 -66.29 40.10 5.00
N LEU A 393 -66.64 38.84 4.70
CA LEU A 393 -67.42 38.46 3.52
C LEU A 393 -68.92 38.65 3.72
N ARG A 394 -69.37 38.96 4.95
CA ARG A 394 -70.77 39.21 5.27
C ARG A 394 -71.19 40.59 4.73
N GLY A 395 -72.19 40.62 3.86
CA GLY A 395 -72.65 41.85 3.19
C GLY A 395 -72.08 42.05 1.78
N VAL A 396 -71.12 41.21 1.36
CA VAL A 396 -70.64 41.16 -0.02
C VAL A 396 -71.67 40.44 -0.90
N ALA A 397 -71.96 41.02 -2.06
CA ALA A 397 -72.88 40.45 -3.04
C ALA A 397 -72.45 39.02 -3.43
N ALA A 398 -73.42 38.10 -3.49
CA ALA A 398 -73.15 36.67 -3.68
C ALA A 398 -72.38 36.39 -5.00
N ASN A 399 -72.70 37.13 -6.07
CA ASN A 399 -72.00 37.03 -7.35
C ASN A 399 -70.50 37.35 -7.24
N THR A 400 -70.13 38.46 -6.59
CA THR A 400 -68.73 38.88 -6.44
C THR A 400 -67.95 37.89 -5.58
N ARG A 401 -68.56 37.43 -4.47
CA ARG A 401 -67.96 36.43 -3.57
C ARG A 401 -67.73 35.10 -4.30
N ASP A 402 -68.70 34.63 -5.07
CA ASP A 402 -68.59 33.38 -5.82
C ASP A 402 -67.53 33.46 -6.92
N GLN A 403 -67.43 34.59 -7.63
CA GLN A 403 -66.38 34.81 -8.61
C GLN A 403 -64.99 34.89 -7.97
N ALA A 404 -64.86 35.59 -6.84
CA ALA A 404 -63.60 35.66 -6.11
C ALA A 404 -63.17 34.29 -5.59
N PHE A 405 -64.11 33.49 -5.09
CA PHE A 405 -63.84 32.12 -4.66
C PHE A 405 -63.40 31.23 -5.83
N ASP A 406 -64.11 31.27 -6.97
CA ASP A 406 -63.73 30.54 -8.17
C ASP A 406 -62.30 30.92 -8.62
N LEU A 407 -62.00 32.22 -8.67
CA LEU A 407 -60.68 32.74 -9.01
C LEU A 407 -59.59 32.20 -8.08
N LYS A 408 -59.84 32.23 -6.76
CA LYS A 408 -58.92 31.73 -5.74
C LYS A 408 -58.63 30.25 -5.93
N MET A 409 -59.67 29.44 -6.13
CA MET A 409 -59.52 27.99 -6.28
C MET A 409 -58.79 27.63 -7.58
N ARG A 410 -59.12 28.29 -8.70
CA ARG A 410 -58.37 28.13 -9.98
C ARG A 410 -56.90 28.51 -9.81
N MET A 411 -56.63 29.66 -9.20
CA MET A 411 -55.26 30.13 -8.99
C MET A 411 -54.48 29.15 -8.11
N THR A 412 -55.10 28.61 -7.06
CA THR A 412 -54.47 27.64 -6.16
C THR A 412 -54.13 26.33 -6.86
N ALA A 413 -55.05 25.82 -7.68
CA ALA A 413 -54.81 24.61 -8.47
C ALA A 413 -53.71 24.83 -9.52
N TYR A 414 -53.75 25.96 -10.25
CA TYR A 414 -52.76 26.28 -11.26
C TYR A 414 -51.37 26.53 -10.65
N TRP A 415 -51.31 27.23 -9.51
CA TRP A 415 -50.05 27.60 -8.86
C TRP A 415 -49.18 26.39 -8.49
N LYS A 416 -49.78 25.28 -8.07
CA LYS A 416 -49.05 24.01 -7.82
C LYS A 416 -48.29 23.54 -9.06
N ILE A 417 -48.89 23.67 -10.24
CA ILE A 417 -48.31 23.27 -11.52
C ILE A 417 -47.18 24.22 -11.90
N VAL A 418 -47.37 25.53 -11.69
CA VAL A 418 -46.33 26.54 -11.89
C VAL A 418 -45.09 26.20 -11.09
N LEU A 419 -45.23 25.97 -9.77
CA LEU A 419 -44.10 25.65 -8.89
C LEU A 419 -43.36 24.38 -9.34
N LYS A 420 -44.10 23.31 -9.66
CA LYS A 420 -43.51 22.06 -10.17
C LYS A 420 -42.74 22.29 -11.48
N ARG A 421 -43.34 23.03 -12.41
CA ARG A 421 -42.72 23.37 -13.70
C ARG A 421 -41.44 24.18 -13.54
N LEU A 422 -41.41 25.13 -12.60
CA LEU A 422 -40.21 25.92 -12.29
C LEU A 422 -39.06 25.01 -11.83
N VAL A 423 -39.31 24.12 -10.87
CA VAL A 423 -38.31 23.18 -10.35
C VAL A 423 -37.82 22.22 -11.44
N ASP A 424 -38.74 21.55 -12.13
CA ASP A 424 -38.43 20.59 -13.18
C ASP A 424 -37.63 21.24 -14.32
N TRP A 425 -38.02 22.44 -14.74
CA TRP A 425 -37.34 23.16 -15.81
C TRP A 425 -35.92 23.56 -15.42
N VAL A 426 -35.72 24.08 -14.19
CA VAL A 426 -34.40 24.44 -13.69
C VAL A 426 -33.50 23.21 -13.60
N ALA A 427 -34.02 22.07 -13.10
CA ALA A 427 -33.29 20.81 -13.06
C ALA A 427 -32.88 20.32 -14.46
N LEU A 428 -33.78 20.39 -15.43
CA LEU A 428 -33.50 20.01 -16.83
C LEU A 428 -32.44 20.91 -17.46
N GLN A 429 -32.51 22.22 -17.26
CA GLN A 429 -31.49 23.14 -17.76
C GLN A 429 -30.15 22.94 -17.09
N LEU A 430 -30.13 22.67 -15.78
CA LEU A 430 -28.91 22.42 -15.03
C LEU A 430 -28.21 21.19 -15.60
N ARG A 431 -28.95 20.08 -15.74
CA ARG A 431 -28.42 18.86 -16.34
C ARG A 431 -27.95 19.10 -17.78
N LYS A 432 -28.70 19.83 -18.60
CA LYS A 432 -28.27 20.16 -19.97
C LYS A 432 -26.98 20.99 -20.00
N THR A 433 -26.81 21.91 -19.05
CA THR A 433 -25.63 22.79 -19.00
C THR A 433 -24.40 22.05 -18.50
N VAL A 434 -24.56 21.11 -17.57
CA VAL A 434 -23.48 20.26 -17.04
C VAL A 434 -23.11 19.13 -18.02
N VAL A 435 -24.10 18.54 -18.70
CA VAL A 435 -23.94 17.31 -19.53
C VAL A 435 -23.73 17.62 -21.03
N GLN A 436 -23.63 18.86 -21.49
CA GLN A 436 -23.29 19.14 -22.90
C GLN A 436 -21.78 19.35 -23.12
N PRO A 437 -20.97 18.30 -23.31
CA PRO A 437 -19.80 18.40 -24.17
C PRO A 437 -20.27 18.38 -25.63
N LYS A 438 -19.70 19.24 -26.47
CA LYS A 438 -19.78 19.05 -27.93
C LYS A 438 -19.14 17.70 -28.25
N ASN A 439 -19.94 16.74 -28.69
CA ASN A 439 -19.46 15.45 -29.19
C ASN A 439 -18.95 15.63 -30.63
N ASP A 440 -17.65 15.76 -30.80
CA ASP A 440 -16.98 15.24 -32.00
C ASP A 440 -16.36 13.90 -31.60
N THR A 441 -17.04 12.84 -32.02
CA THR A 441 -16.65 11.43 -31.84
C THR A 441 -15.57 11.04 -32.84
N THR A 442 -14.41 10.58 -32.35
CA THR A 442 -13.53 9.67 -33.10
C THR A 442 -13.39 8.36 -32.32
N LYS A 443 -13.90 7.30 -32.95
CA LYS A 443 -13.71 5.88 -32.60
C LYS A 443 -12.38 5.40 -33.20
N THR A 444 -11.65 4.55 -32.48
CA THR A 444 -10.77 3.48 -32.99
C THR A 444 -10.32 2.68 -31.76
N ASP A 445 -10.80 1.46 -31.55
CA ASP A 445 -10.36 0.18 -32.14
C ASP A 445 -9.35 -0.53 -31.21
N GLU A 446 -9.85 -1.56 -30.53
CA GLU A 446 -9.10 -2.51 -29.72
C GLU A 446 -8.57 -3.63 -30.63
N ASN A 447 -7.29 -4.00 -30.48
CA ASN A 447 -6.75 -5.26 -30.98
C ASN A 447 -5.84 -5.90 -29.94
N GLY A 448 -6.13 -7.17 -29.65
CA GLY A 448 -5.44 -8.01 -28.68
C GLY A 448 -4.08 -8.51 -29.15
N GLY A 449 -3.23 -8.84 -28.17
CA GLY A 449 -1.95 -9.53 -28.34
C GLY A 449 -1.88 -10.75 -27.43
N GLU A 450 -1.49 -11.87 -28.02
CA GLU A 450 -1.40 -13.22 -27.43
C GLU A 450 -0.34 -13.33 -26.33
N VAL A 451 -0.65 -14.14 -25.32
CA VAL A 451 0.23 -14.53 -24.21
C VAL A 451 1.02 -15.78 -24.62
N ILE A 452 2.36 -15.69 -24.60
CA ILE A 452 3.27 -16.80 -24.88
C ILE A 452 3.49 -17.59 -23.58
N HIS A 453 3.09 -18.86 -23.57
CA HIS A 453 3.45 -19.82 -22.53
C HIS A 453 4.86 -20.41 -22.80
N PRO A 454 5.77 -20.46 -21.81
CA PRO A 454 7.01 -21.21 -21.94
C PRO A 454 6.77 -22.72 -21.68
N THR A 455 7.15 -23.53 -22.65
CA THR A 455 7.23 -24.99 -22.60
C THR A 455 8.46 -25.47 -21.80
N PHE A 456 8.23 -26.35 -20.81
CA PHE A 456 9.30 -27.07 -20.09
C PHE A 456 9.59 -28.44 -20.74
N PRO A 457 10.86 -28.80 -21.02
CA PRO A 457 11.30 -30.16 -21.28
C PRO A 457 11.91 -30.86 -20.02
N PRO A 458 12.16 -32.18 -20.08
CA PRO A 458 11.85 -33.09 -18.97
C PRO A 458 13.02 -33.37 -18.00
N LEU A 459 12.63 -33.97 -16.85
CA LEU A 459 13.50 -34.40 -15.75
C LEU A 459 14.59 -35.41 -16.18
N GLY A 460 15.80 -35.19 -15.68
CA GLY A 460 16.81 -36.25 -15.58
C GLY A 460 18.25 -35.79 -15.36
N SER A 461 18.58 -35.11 -14.26
CA SER A 461 19.91 -35.19 -13.63
C SER A 461 19.86 -34.76 -12.16
N SER A 462 20.87 -35.18 -11.42
CA SER A 462 20.94 -35.37 -9.97
C SER A 462 20.50 -34.16 -9.14
N PHE A 463 19.94 -34.40 -7.96
CA PHE A 463 19.45 -33.41 -6.97
C PHE A 463 20.40 -32.20 -6.79
N ASN A 464 21.72 -32.40 -6.94
CA ASN A 464 22.74 -31.35 -6.81
C ASN A 464 22.77 -30.35 -7.99
N ASP A 465 22.52 -30.79 -9.24
CA ASP A 465 22.56 -29.90 -10.43
C ASP A 465 21.43 -28.87 -10.42
N LYS A 466 20.30 -29.19 -9.75
CA LYS A 466 19.12 -28.31 -9.65
C LYS A 466 19.23 -27.26 -8.56
N ILE A 467 20.06 -27.51 -7.53
CA ILE A 467 20.22 -26.60 -6.38
C ILE A 467 21.16 -25.45 -6.74
N ARG A 468 22.11 -25.69 -7.65
CA ARG A 468 23.14 -24.71 -8.02
C ARG A 468 22.59 -23.38 -8.57
N PRO A 469 21.67 -23.35 -9.55
CA PRO A 469 21.11 -22.08 -10.04
C PRO A 469 20.36 -21.30 -8.96
N ILE A 470 19.75 -22.01 -8.00
CA ILE A 470 18.99 -21.42 -6.90
C ILE A 470 19.94 -20.77 -5.89
N LEU A 471 21.04 -21.46 -5.53
CA LEU A 471 22.10 -20.89 -4.69
C LEU A 471 22.75 -19.67 -5.34
N ASP A 472 23.06 -19.74 -6.64
CA ASP A 472 23.62 -18.62 -7.39
C ASP A 472 22.63 -17.43 -7.45
N ALA A 473 21.32 -17.67 -7.52
CA ALA A 473 20.31 -16.63 -7.44
C ALA A 473 20.25 -15.96 -6.06
N VAL A 474 20.29 -16.74 -4.97
CA VAL A 474 20.34 -16.19 -3.60
C VAL A 474 21.62 -15.40 -3.36
N ASP A 475 22.77 -15.89 -3.82
CA ASP A 475 24.05 -15.17 -3.75
C ASP A 475 24.01 -13.86 -4.55
N LYS A 476 23.34 -13.86 -5.72
CA LYS A 476 23.14 -12.63 -6.51
C LYS A 476 22.22 -11.64 -5.79
N LEU A 477 21.14 -12.10 -5.16
CA LEU A 477 20.26 -11.25 -4.35
C LEU A 477 21.03 -10.63 -3.17
N ARG A 478 21.91 -11.41 -2.52
CA ARG A 478 22.79 -10.91 -1.44
C ARG A 478 23.71 -9.80 -1.94
N ARG A 479 24.36 -9.98 -3.10
CA ARG A 479 25.21 -8.94 -3.73
C ARG A 479 24.46 -7.67 -4.13
N MET A 480 23.14 -7.74 -4.33
CA MET A 480 22.30 -6.58 -4.63
C MET A 480 21.77 -5.88 -3.36
N ASN A 481 22.22 -6.28 -2.16
CA ASN A 481 21.83 -5.69 -0.87
C ASN A 481 20.31 -5.70 -0.62
N VAL A 482 19.60 -6.72 -1.12
CA VAL A 482 18.13 -6.84 -1.00
C VAL A 482 17.67 -6.92 0.47
N THR A 483 18.55 -7.33 1.38
CA THR A 483 18.34 -7.31 2.83
C THR A 483 18.15 -5.91 3.40
N GLN A 484 18.77 -4.87 2.80
CA GLN A 484 18.60 -3.47 3.23
C GLN A 484 17.18 -2.93 2.92
N GLU A 485 16.50 -3.52 1.95
CA GLU A 485 15.10 -3.23 1.62
C GLU A 485 14.10 -3.99 2.51
N GLY A 486 14.59 -4.67 3.56
CA GLY A 486 13.78 -5.42 4.52
C GLY A 486 13.33 -6.79 4.02
N ILE A 487 14.04 -7.37 3.06
CA ILE A 487 13.75 -8.71 2.52
C ILE A 487 14.81 -9.69 3.04
N PRO A 488 14.50 -10.50 4.07
CA PRO A 488 15.46 -11.45 4.64
C PRO A 488 15.77 -12.57 3.66
N LEU A 489 17.03 -13.01 3.64
CA LEU A 489 17.51 -14.11 2.80
C LEU A 489 17.85 -15.33 3.64
N PRO A 490 17.54 -16.55 3.16
CA PRO A 490 17.83 -17.79 3.88
C PRO A 490 19.32 -17.94 4.13
N THR A 491 19.70 -18.07 5.40
CA THR A 491 21.09 -18.06 5.83
C THR A 491 21.32 -19.09 6.93
N ILE A 492 22.42 -19.82 6.86
CA ILE A 492 22.85 -20.69 7.98
C ILE A 492 23.79 -19.85 8.85
N VAL A 493 23.57 -19.79 10.14
CA VAL A 493 24.36 -19.00 11.10
C VAL A 493 25.05 -19.94 12.06
N VAL A 494 26.37 -19.86 12.16
CA VAL A 494 27.16 -20.75 13.02
C VAL A 494 27.40 -20.07 14.36
N VAL A 495 26.93 -20.71 15.42
CA VAL A 495 27.00 -20.18 16.79
C VAL A 495 27.64 -21.22 17.70
N GLY A 496 28.37 -20.76 18.71
CA GLY A 496 29.04 -21.64 19.66
C GLY A 496 29.86 -20.83 20.64
N ASP A 497 30.08 -21.41 21.82
CA ASP A 497 30.90 -20.80 22.85
C ASP A 497 32.37 -20.70 22.35
N GLN A 498 33.19 -19.89 23.00
CA GLN A 498 34.60 -19.77 22.62
C GLN A 498 35.32 -21.14 22.69
N SER A 499 36.19 -21.42 21.71
CA SER A 499 37.02 -22.63 21.66
C SER A 499 36.26 -23.97 21.57
N THR A 500 35.03 -23.94 21.05
CA THR A 500 34.18 -25.12 20.77
C THR A 500 34.54 -25.83 19.46
N GLY A 501 35.47 -25.29 18.66
CA GLY A 501 35.92 -25.89 17.41
C GLY A 501 35.15 -25.45 16.17
N LYS A 502 34.41 -24.33 16.24
CA LYS A 502 33.64 -23.75 15.13
C LYS A 502 34.45 -23.55 13.84
N SER A 503 35.55 -22.80 13.90
CA SER A 503 36.42 -22.58 12.74
C SER A 503 37.01 -23.90 12.23
N SER A 504 37.30 -24.85 13.12
CA SER A 504 37.78 -26.19 12.73
C SER A 504 36.72 -27.03 12.00
N VAL A 505 35.44 -26.89 12.35
CA VAL A 505 34.33 -27.53 11.63
C VAL A 505 34.19 -26.90 10.24
N LEU A 506 34.28 -25.57 10.14
CA LEU A 506 34.20 -24.85 8.86
C LEU A 506 35.37 -25.18 7.93
N GLU A 507 36.60 -25.22 8.44
CA GLU A 507 37.78 -25.67 7.69
C GLU A 507 37.67 -27.14 7.28
N SER A 508 37.15 -28.00 8.16
CA SER A 508 36.93 -29.41 7.84
C SER A 508 35.89 -29.58 6.73
N LEU A 509 34.81 -28.78 6.71
CA LEU A 509 33.81 -28.75 5.64
C LEU A 509 34.38 -28.21 4.33
N ALA A 510 35.21 -27.17 4.40
CA ALA A 510 35.86 -26.54 3.24
C ALA A 510 37.02 -27.37 2.67
N GLY A 511 37.65 -28.22 3.50
CA GLY A 511 38.82 -29.01 3.14
C GLY A 511 40.05 -28.16 2.81
N ILE A 512 40.14 -26.96 3.40
CA ILE A 512 41.24 -26.00 3.29
C ILE A 512 41.51 -25.35 4.64
N SER A 513 42.76 -24.97 4.89
CA SER A 513 43.13 -24.17 6.05
C SER A 513 42.85 -22.68 5.82
N LEU A 514 42.14 -22.06 6.75
CA LEU A 514 41.96 -20.60 6.78
C LEU A 514 43.14 -19.94 7.51
N PRO A 515 43.47 -18.66 7.24
CA PRO A 515 44.52 -17.96 7.97
C PRO A 515 44.22 -17.97 9.48
N ARG A 516 45.17 -18.46 10.28
CA ARG A 516 45.11 -18.50 11.76
C ARG A 516 46.21 -17.63 12.36
N GLY A 517 45.88 -16.81 13.35
CA GLY A 517 46.79 -15.82 13.92
C GLY A 517 46.32 -15.32 15.29
N GLN A 518 47.26 -14.80 16.09
CA GLN A 518 47.02 -14.31 17.45
C GLN A 518 46.44 -12.88 17.50
N GLU A 519 46.39 -12.18 16.37
CA GLU A 519 45.72 -10.88 16.16
C GLU A 519 44.61 -11.02 15.09
N ILE A 520 43.76 -10.01 14.86
CA ILE A 520 42.58 -10.10 13.95
C ILE A 520 42.98 -10.65 12.57
N CYS A 521 42.69 -11.93 12.32
CA CYS A 521 43.01 -12.59 11.06
C CYS A 521 42.17 -12.14 9.88
N THR A 522 41.00 -11.55 10.12
CA THR A 522 40.03 -11.20 9.09
C THR A 522 39.74 -9.70 9.18
N ARG A 523 40.36 -8.87 8.33
CA ARG A 523 40.15 -7.40 8.29
C ARG A 523 39.10 -6.95 7.26
N VAL A 524 38.55 -7.92 6.53
CA VAL A 524 37.52 -7.76 5.49
C VAL A 524 36.65 -9.02 5.51
N PRO A 525 35.34 -8.94 5.27
CA PRO A 525 34.51 -10.14 5.18
C PRO A 525 35.02 -11.09 4.09
N LEU A 526 35.15 -12.38 4.41
CA LEU A 526 35.60 -13.42 3.48
C LEU A 526 34.42 -14.33 3.11
N ILE A 527 33.93 -14.21 1.88
CA ILE A 527 32.88 -15.08 1.34
C ILE A 527 33.54 -16.27 0.65
N MET A 528 33.43 -17.45 1.22
CA MET A 528 33.95 -18.69 0.64
C MET A 528 32.84 -19.46 -0.09
N ARG A 529 32.98 -19.66 -1.39
CA ARG A 529 32.04 -20.41 -2.23
C ARG A 529 32.61 -21.78 -2.55
N LEU A 530 32.16 -22.80 -1.84
CA LEU A 530 32.53 -24.18 -2.07
C LEU A 530 31.70 -24.74 -3.24
N GLN A 531 32.36 -25.38 -4.19
CA GLN A 531 31.70 -25.98 -5.34
C GLN A 531 32.24 -27.38 -5.54
N HIS A 532 31.32 -28.35 -5.60
CA HIS A 532 31.69 -29.70 -5.96
C HIS A 532 32.16 -29.71 -7.42
N HIS A 533 33.32 -30.31 -7.68
CA HIS A 533 33.87 -30.41 -9.03
C HIS A 533 34.33 -31.83 -9.33
N GLN A 534 34.05 -32.31 -10.55
CA GLN A 534 34.38 -33.69 -10.94
C GLN A 534 35.86 -33.87 -11.33
N ASP A 535 36.58 -32.79 -11.66
CA ASP A 535 37.99 -32.90 -12.02
C ASP A 535 38.87 -33.19 -10.79
N ASP A 536 39.96 -33.93 -11.00
CA ASP A 536 40.93 -34.26 -9.94
C ASP A 536 41.83 -33.08 -9.54
N VAL A 537 41.87 -32.03 -10.36
CA VAL A 537 42.66 -30.82 -10.07
C VAL A 537 41.76 -29.79 -9.39
N PRO A 538 42.03 -29.41 -8.13
CA PRO A 538 41.27 -28.37 -7.46
C PRO A 538 41.57 -26.99 -8.07
N GLU A 539 40.54 -26.15 -8.19
CA GLU A 539 40.65 -24.76 -8.66
C GLU A 539 40.33 -23.81 -7.51
N TYR A 540 41.25 -22.87 -7.24
CA TYR A 540 41.11 -21.84 -6.23
C TYR A 540 41.16 -20.45 -6.90
N VAL A 541 40.11 -19.65 -6.72
CA VAL A 541 40.01 -18.31 -7.31
C VAL A 541 39.61 -17.31 -6.25
N LEU A 542 40.38 -16.24 -6.10
CA LEU A 542 40.04 -15.10 -5.24
C LEU A 542 39.49 -13.96 -6.10
N GLU A 543 38.27 -13.53 -5.82
CA GLU A 543 37.60 -12.40 -6.48
C GLU A 543 37.53 -11.20 -5.53
N TYR A 544 38.07 -10.06 -5.95
CA TYR A 544 38.01 -8.79 -5.21
C TYR A 544 38.21 -7.61 -6.16
N LYS A 545 37.59 -6.45 -5.90
CA LYS A 545 37.67 -5.25 -6.76
C LYS A 545 37.43 -5.51 -8.27
N ASP A 546 36.48 -6.41 -8.59
CA ASP A 546 36.20 -6.87 -9.96
C ASP A 546 37.35 -7.62 -10.67
N GLU A 547 38.44 -7.95 -9.97
CA GLU A 547 39.52 -8.80 -10.44
C GLU A 547 39.36 -10.25 -9.98
N LYS A 548 39.93 -11.19 -10.75
CA LYS A 548 39.97 -12.62 -10.43
C LYS A 548 41.41 -13.10 -10.42
N VAL A 549 41.87 -13.52 -9.26
CA VAL A 549 43.23 -14.05 -9.04
C VAL A 549 43.14 -15.56 -8.87
N LYS A 550 43.78 -16.31 -9.77
CA LYS A 550 43.95 -17.77 -9.61
C LYS A 550 45.05 -18.05 -8.60
N ILE A 551 44.83 -19.02 -7.71
CA ILE A 551 45.77 -19.42 -6.68
C ILE A 551 46.32 -20.81 -7.02
N ASP A 552 47.65 -20.92 -7.06
CA ASP A 552 48.33 -22.18 -7.34
C ASP A 552 48.46 -23.02 -6.05
N GLY A 553 47.55 -23.97 -5.91
CA GLY A 553 47.54 -24.94 -4.80
C GLY A 553 47.03 -24.39 -3.45
N GLU A 554 46.77 -25.31 -2.53
CA GLU A 554 46.14 -25.00 -1.22
C GLU A 554 47.04 -24.11 -0.33
N HIS A 555 48.36 -24.29 -0.41
CA HIS A 555 49.32 -23.55 0.41
C HIS A 555 49.37 -22.04 0.10
N GLY A 556 49.00 -21.64 -1.12
CA GLY A 556 48.98 -20.24 -1.54
C GLY A 556 47.74 -19.46 -1.08
N ILE A 557 46.72 -20.12 -0.53
CA ILE A 557 45.43 -19.49 -0.18
C ILE A 557 45.60 -18.45 0.92
N SER A 558 46.32 -18.78 1.99
CA SER A 558 46.54 -17.84 3.11
C SER A 558 47.30 -16.60 2.64
N GLU A 559 48.39 -16.78 1.88
CA GLU A 559 49.20 -15.67 1.37
C GLU A 559 48.40 -14.79 0.39
N ALA A 560 47.58 -15.38 -0.46
CA ALA A 560 46.73 -14.65 -1.40
C ALA A 560 45.65 -13.82 -0.68
N ILE A 561 45.02 -14.39 0.35
CA ILE A 561 44.04 -13.67 1.19
C ILE A 561 44.72 -12.52 1.92
N ASP A 562 45.89 -12.73 2.52
CA ASP A 562 46.64 -11.69 3.24
C ASP A 562 47.03 -10.53 2.31
N LYS A 563 47.54 -10.87 1.12
CA LYS A 563 47.91 -9.88 0.09
C LYS A 563 46.71 -9.07 -0.38
N ALA A 564 45.59 -9.72 -0.72
CA ALA A 564 44.37 -9.05 -1.14
C ALA A 564 43.78 -8.19 0.00
N THR A 565 43.86 -8.67 1.24
CA THR A 565 43.42 -7.94 2.43
C THR A 565 44.25 -6.67 2.62
N ILE A 566 45.57 -6.72 2.46
CA ILE A 566 46.45 -5.54 2.51
C ILE A 566 46.09 -4.55 1.39
N GLU A 567 45.81 -5.06 0.19
CA GLU A 567 45.48 -4.22 -0.96
C GLU A 567 44.11 -3.51 -0.83
N VAL A 568 43.15 -4.14 -0.15
CA VAL A 568 41.81 -3.62 0.09
C VAL A 568 41.79 -2.72 1.33
N ALA A 569 42.27 -3.22 2.47
CA ALA A 569 42.18 -2.56 3.78
C ALA A 569 43.37 -1.62 4.09
N GLY A 570 44.48 -1.74 3.37
CA GLY A 570 45.73 -1.00 3.63
C GLY A 570 46.63 -1.69 4.66
N ASN A 571 47.77 -1.06 4.98
CA ASN A 571 48.72 -1.55 5.98
C ASN A 571 48.28 -1.29 7.44
N CYS A 572 47.26 -0.45 7.64
CA CYS A 572 46.71 -0.15 8.96
C CYS A 572 45.83 -1.30 9.48
N LYS A 573 45.68 -1.42 10.79
CA LYS A 573 44.88 -2.49 11.42
C LYS A 573 43.34 -2.25 11.37
N GLY A 574 42.86 -1.38 10.48
CA GLY A 574 41.44 -1.07 10.29
C GLY A 574 40.69 -2.14 9.48
N VAL A 575 39.36 -2.18 9.62
CA VAL A 575 38.47 -3.13 8.92
C VAL A 575 37.77 -2.40 7.76
N LYS A 576 37.52 -3.07 6.64
CA LYS A 576 36.72 -2.50 5.53
C LYS A 576 35.56 -3.41 5.11
N ASN A 577 34.45 -2.77 4.72
CA ASN A 577 33.23 -3.44 4.25
C ASN A 577 33.29 -3.87 2.78
N VAL A 578 34.45 -4.29 2.30
CA VAL A 578 34.63 -4.76 0.92
C VAL A 578 34.96 -6.25 1.00
N PRO A 579 34.03 -7.14 0.65
CA PRO A 579 34.24 -8.57 0.83
C PRO A 579 35.26 -9.13 -0.17
N LEU A 580 36.06 -10.10 0.27
CA LEU A 580 36.85 -10.98 -0.59
C LEU A 580 36.02 -12.23 -0.87
N THR A 581 35.91 -12.66 -2.13
CA THR A 581 35.22 -13.91 -2.47
C THR A 581 36.22 -15.00 -2.87
N LEU A 582 36.40 -16.02 -2.04
CA LEU A 582 37.20 -17.20 -2.36
C LEU A 582 36.32 -18.30 -2.95
N VAL A 583 36.49 -18.61 -4.24
CA VAL A 583 35.85 -19.75 -4.89
C VAL A 583 36.76 -20.97 -4.80
N VAL A 584 36.26 -22.03 -4.17
CA VAL A 584 36.98 -23.30 -4.00
C VAL A 584 36.22 -24.38 -4.78
N LYS A 585 36.84 -24.92 -5.83
CA LYS A 585 36.32 -26.06 -6.58
C LYS A 585 37.18 -27.29 -6.33
N LYS A 586 36.63 -28.31 -5.70
CA LYS A 586 37.37 -29.52 -5.31
C LYS A 586 36.43 -30.74 -5.32
N ARG A 587 36.97 -31.95 -5.41
CA ARG A 587 36.19 -33.17 -5.12
C ARG A 587 35.82 -33.20 -3.63
N ASN A 588 34.68 -33.81 -3.31
CA ASN A 588 34.22 -34.05 -1.93
C ASN A 588 33.98 -32.80 -1.06
N VAL A 589 33.94 -31.59 -1.63
CA VAL A 589 33.40 -30.40 -0.94
C VAL A 589 31.91 -30.25 -1.27
N PRO A 590 31.08 -29.81 -0.31
CA PRO A 590 29.67 -29.54 -0.56
C PRO A 590 29.46 -28.23 -1.32
N ASP A 591 28.36 -28.13 -2.08
CA ASP A 591 27.90 -26.86 -2.65
C ASP A 591 27.32 -25.95 -1.55
N LEU A 592 28.19 -25.17 -0.91
CA LEU A 592 27.83 -24.25 0.17
C LEU A 592 28.56 -22.92 0.01
N THR A 593 27.87 -21.81 0.28
CA THR A 593 28.49 -20.50 0.46
C THR A 593 28.65 -20.24 1.95
N MET A 594 29.89 -20.07 2.41
CA MET A 594 30.26 -19.65 3.75
C MET A 594 30.70 -18.18 3.75
N VAL A 595 30.51 -17.49 4.86
CA VAL A 595 30.89 -16.10 5.09
C VAL A 595 31.62 -16.12 6.41
N ASP A 596 32.91 -15.86 6.38
CA ASP A 596 33.70 -15.57 7.56
C ASP A 596 33.77 -14.06 7.76
N LEU A 597 33.49 -13.62 8.97
CA LEU A 597 33.40 -12.21 9.31
C LEU A 597 34.65 -11.79 10.09
N PRO A 598 35.05 -10.51 10.02
CA PRO A 598 36.13 -9.98 10.82
C PRO A 598 36.03 -10.39 12.29
N GLY A 599 37.07 -11.07 12.80
CA GLY A 599 37.12 -11.48 14.20
C GLY A 599 37.00 -10.27 15.13
N ILE A 600 36.02 -10.29 16.04
CA ILE A 600 35.86 -9.23 17.03
C ILE A 600 36.87 -9.43 18.15
N THR A 601 38.09 -8.90 18.00
CA THR A 601 38.81 -8.42 19.19
C THR A 601 38.44 -6.97 19.35
N ARG A 602 37.58 -6.70 20.33
CA ARG A 602 37.02 -5.37 20.58
C ARG A 602 38.01 -4.39 21.24
N VAL A 603 39.30 -4.69 21.14
CA VAL A 603 40.38 -3.85 21.63
C VAL A 603 41.26 -3.54 20.44
N PRO A 604 41.52 -2.25 20.13
CA PRO A 604 42.70 -1.89 19.38
C PRO A 604 43.92 -2.53 20.02
N VAL A 605 44.43 -3.60 19.42
CA VAL A 605 45.80 -4.05 19.72
C VAL A 605 46.71 -3.23 18.81
N GLY A 606 47.16 -2.08 19.30
CA GLY A 606 47.88 -1.07 18.51
C GLY A 606 46.95 -0.06 17.82
N ASP A 607 47.18 0.24 16.53
CA ASP A 607 46.59 1.39 15.80
C ASP A 607 45.15 1.20 15.27
N GLN A 608 44.23 0.51 15.97
CA GLN A 608 42.85 0.32 15.46
C GLN A 608 41.87 1.47 15.81
N PRO A 609 40.83 1.73 14.99
CA PRO A 609 39.80 2.75 15.26
C PRO A 609 38.90 2.41 16.47
N LYS A 610 38.42 3.44 17.19
CA LYS A 610 37.54 3.29 18.36
C LYS A 610 36.11 2.81 18.00
N ASP A 611 35.69 2.97 16.76
CA ASP A 611 34.37 2.68 16.20
C ASP A 611 34.30 1.33 15.45
N ILE A 612 35.30 0.45 15.62
CA ILE A 612 35.40 -0.85 14.94
C ILE A 612 34.15 -1.73 15.12
N TYR A 613 33.43 -1.60 16.24
CA TYR A 613 32.18 -2.32 16.47
C TYR A 613 31.05 -1.87 15.55
N GLU A 614 30.84 -0.55 15.43
CA GLU A 614 29.81 -0.01 14.51
C GLU A 614 30.16 -0.33 13.07
N GLN A 615 31.45 -0.30 12.72
CA GLN A 615 31.93 -0.70 11.40
C GLN A 615 31.65 -2.19 11.11
N VAL A 616 31.96 -3.10 12.03
CA VAL A 616 31.66 -4.54 11.87
C VAL A 616 30.14 -4.78 11.87
N SER A 617 29.37 -4.11 12.73
CA SER A 617 27.90 -4.17 12.72
C SER A 617 27.29 -3.66 11.40
N CYS A 618 27.92 -2.66 10.79
CA CYS A 618 27.52 -2.16 9.47
C CYS A 618 27.90 -3.15 8.35
N MET A 619 29.06 -3.82 8.44
CA MET A 619 29.45 -4.89 7.50
C MET A 619 28.46 -6.05 7.51
N LEU A 620 27.96 -6.37 8.69
CA LEU A 620 26.94 -7.38 8.90
C LEU A 620 25.64 -7.05 8.16
N SER A 621 25.18 -5.80 8.18
CA SER A 621 23.99 -5.38 7.43
C SER A 621 24.10 -5.50 5.90
N CYS A 622 25.32 -5.71 5.38
CA CYS A 622 25.62 -5.84 3.94
C CYS A 622 25.80 -7.29 3.45
N VAL A 623 25.74 -8.29 4.35
CA VAL A 623 25.98 -9.72 4.02
C VAL A 623 24.86 -10.60 4.56
#